data_AF-A0A1R1XDZ0-F1
#
_entry.id   AF-A0A1R1XDZ0-F1
#
_cell.length_a   1.000
_cell.length_b   1.000
_cell.length_c   1.000
_cell.angle_alpha   90.00
_cell.angle_beta   90.00
_cell.angle_gamma   90.00
#
_symmetry.space_group_name_H-M   'P 1'
#
loop_
_entity.id
_entity.type
_entity.pdbx_description
1 polymer ?
#
loop_
_entity_poly.entity_id
_entity_poly.type
_entity_poly.pdbx_seq_one_letter_code
_entity_poly.pdbx_strand_id
1 'polypeptide(L)'
;MMEQIAETQAPAIQNQVKVLNELVQQLLRENERNQEPENPYVTTRIPVTDLTDYSELTEALPSIEEYFFHSPITEQERKITIHFCPRTSSMNYNPPPLNNSASSAVKKADTALYRIQENSRIDTSEDPEVIFASTMRALLSNVAATVAQARLDNLQNGPRTSRIT
;
A
#
# COMPACT_ATOMS: atom_id res chain seq x y z
N MET A 1 40.14 -0.97 -36.03
CA MET A 1 40.39 -0.84 -34.58
C MET A 1 39.08 -0.39 -33.97
N MET A 2 38.30 -1.31 -33.40
CA MET A 2 37.01 -1.03 -32.76
C MET A 2 37.22 -0.99 -31.26
N GLU A 3 36.86 0.13 -30.65
CA GLU A 3 37.02 0.42 -29.23
C GLU A 3 35.78 -0.10 -28.46
N GLN A 4 36.03 -0.98 -27.50
CA GLN A 4 35.05 -1.51 -26.56
C GLN A 4 34.64 -0.41 -25.59
N ILE A 5 33.34 -0.09 -25.53
CA ILE A 5 32.76 0.68 -24.43
C ILE A 5 31.44 0.01 -24.05
N ALA A 6 31.53 -1.09 -23.32
CA ALA A 6 30.39 -1.66 -22.60
C ALA A 6 30.91 -2.63 -21.55
N GLU A 7 31.41 -2.14 -20.41
CA GLU A 7 31.56 -2.96 -19.18
C GLU A 7 32.08 -2.08 -18.03
N THR A 8 31.20 -1.32 -17.37
CA THR A 8 31.56 -0.69 -16.08
C THR A 8 30.41 -0.60 -15.08
N GLN A 9 29.20 -1.06 -15.42
CA GLN A 9 28.02 -0.94 -14.55
C GLN A 9 27.52 -2.28 -13.96
N ALA A 10 27.93 -3.41 -14.53
CA ALA A 10 27.55 -4.75 -14.07
C ALA A 10 28.02 -5.12 -12.65
N PRO A 11 29.26 -4.81 -12.20
CA PRO A 11 29.73 -5.28 -10.89
C PRO A 11 29.07 -4.55 -9.71
N ALA A 12 28.66 -3.29 -9.88
CA ALA A 12 28.00 -2.51 -8.82
C ALA A 12 26.60 -3.05 -8.50
N ILE A 13 25.83 -3.42 -9.53
CA ILE A 13 24.49 -4.00 -9.37
C ILE A 13 24.58 -5.38 -8.74
N GLN A 14 25.54 -6.20 -9.17
CA GLN A 14 25.76 -7.54 -8.59
C GLN A 14 26.10 -7.49 -7.09
N ASN A 15 26.95 -6.54 -6.69
CA ASN A 15 27.28 -6.34 -5.28
C ASN A 15 26.05 -5.89 -4.47
N GLN A 16 25.20 -5.01 -5.01
CA GLN A 16 23.95 -4.59 -4.36
C GLN A 16 22.96 -5.75 -4.19
N VAL A 17 22.81 -6.59 -5.21
CA VAL A 17 21.95 -7.79 -5.14
C VAL A 17 22.45 -8.78 -4.08
N LYS A 18 23.77 -8.93 -3.95
CA LYS A 18 24.35 -9.78 -2.91
C LYS A 18 24.06 -9.26 -1.50
N VAL A 19 24.25 -7.95 -1.27
CA VAL A 19 23.93 -7.30 0.02
C VAL A 19 22.44 -7.45 0.34
N LEU A 20 21.56 -7.28 -0.65
CA LEU A 20 20.12 -7.46 -0.48
C LEU A 20 19.78 -8.90 -0.05
N ASN A 21 20.39 -9.90 -0.67
CA ASN A 21 20.17 -11.30 -0.33
C ASN A 21 20.62 -11.62 1.11
N GLU A 22 21.75 -11.05 1.55
CA GLU A 22 22.23 -11.20 2.93
C GLU A 22 21.27 -10.57 3.95
N LEU A 23 20.72 -9.39 3.66
CA LEU A 23 19.71 -8.72 4.49
C LEU A 23 18.40 -9.50 4.57
N VAL A 24 17.91 -10.04 3.45
CA VAL A 24 16.69 -10.89 3.44
C VAL A 24 16.88 -12.12 4.31
N GLN A 25 18.02 -12.80 4.19
CA GLN A 25 18.29 -13.98 5.02
C GLN A 25 18.42 -13.61 6.50
N GLN A 26 18.94 -12.43 6.82
CA GLN A 26 19.00 -11.95 8.20
C GLN A 26 17.60 -11.69 8.78
N LEU A 27 16.74 -11.00 8.04
CA LEU A 27 15.36 -10.70 8.45
C LEU A 27 14.52 -11.98 8.62
N LEU A 28 14.66 -12.95 7.72
CA LEU A 28 13.98 -14.24 7.84
C LEU A 28 14.39 -14.97 9.13
N ARG A 29 15.70 -15.01 9.45
CA ARG A 29 16.20 -15.60 10.70
C ARG A 29 15.75 -14.86 11.95
N GLU A 30 15.60 -13.55 11.87
CA GLU A 30 15.14 -12.72 12.98
C GLU A 30 13.64 -12.94 13.26
N ASN A 31 12.82 -13.02 12.22
CA ASN A 31 11.39 -13.35 12.33
C ASN A 31 11.13 -14.73 12.95
N GLU A 32 11.98 -15.74 12.67
CA GLU A 32 11.87 -17.06 13.30
C GLU A 32 12.23 -17.05 14.79
N ARG A 33 13.16 -16.18 15.22
CA ARG A 33 13.61 -16.09 16.61
C ARG A 33 12.69 -15.28 17.51
N ASN A 34 11.91 -14.37 16.92
CA ASN A 34 10.96 -13.52 17.62
C ASN A 34 9.55 -14.14 17.72
N GLN A 35 9.41 -15.47 17.60
CA GLN A 35 8.19 -16.17 17.99
C GLN A 35 7.98 -16.01 19.51
N GLU A 36 7.35 -14.91 19.89
CA GLU A 36 6.80 -14.72 21.22
C GLU A 36 5.83 -15.87 21.51
N PRO A 37 5.85 -16.47 22.72
CA PRO A 37 4.88 -17.49 23.07
C PRO A 37 3.48 -16.96 22.77
N GLU A 38 2.73 -17.75 21.99
CA GLU A 38 1.38 -17.38 21.55
C GLU A 38 0.59 -16.90 22.76
N ASN A 39 0.21 -15.62 22.76
CA ASN A 39 -0.43 -15.01 23.91
C ASN A 39 -1.68 -15.85 24.24
N PRO A 40 -1.86 -16.30 25.50
CA PRO A 40 -2.95 -17.20 25.87
C PRO A 40 -4.36 -16.63 25.65
N TYR A 41 -4.47 -15.32 25.40
CA TYR A 41 -5.71 -14.62 25.03
C TYR A 41 -5.80 -14.28 23.53
N VAL A 42 -4.78 -14.61 22.74
CA VAL A 42 -4.74 -14.46 21.28
C VAL A 42 -5.03 -15.82 20.66
N THR A 43 -6.30 -16.05 20.36
CA THR A 43 -6.71 -17.19 19.55
C THR A 43 -6.21 -16.99 18.12
N THR A 44 -5.42 -17.94 17.61
CA THR A 44 -5.06 -18.01 16.19
C THR A 44 -6.33 -17.89 15.37
N ARG A 45 -6.39 -16.95 14.42
CA ARG A 45 -7.58 -16.78 13.58
C ARG A 45 -7.83 -18.12 12.90
N ILE A 46 -9.08 -18.59 12.96
CA ILE A 46 -9.51 -19.78 12.22
C ILE A 46 -9.04 -19.56 10.77
N PRO A 47 -8.35 -20.53 10.14
CA PRO A 47 -7.99 -20.41 8.74
C PRO A 47 -9.24 -19.99 7.96
N VAL A 48 -9.06 -19.13 6.95
CA VAL A 48 -10.16 -18.72 6.08
C VAL A 48 -10.63 -19.97 5.36
N THR A 49 -11.56 -20.70 5.98
CA THR A 49 -12.37 -21.71 5.33
C THR A 49 -13.26 -20.91 4.41
N ASP A 50 -13.11 -21.11 3.10
CA ASP A 50 -14.09 -20.63 2.14
C ASP A 50 -15.46 -21.05 2.66
N LEU A 51 -16.32 -20.06 2.91
CA LEU A 51 -17.63 -20.28 3.50
C LEU A 51 -18.36 -21.26 2.58
N THR A 52 -18.49 -22.51 2.99
CA THR A 52 -19.24 -23.50 2.20
C THR A 52 -20.68 -23.04 2.14
N ASP A 53 -21.24 -22.96 0.93
CA ASP A 53 -22.61 -22.50 0.72
C ASP A 53 -23.57 -23.24 1.64
N TYR A 54 -24.23 -22.48 2.52
CA TYR A 54 -25.16 -23.02 3.49
C TYR A 54 -26.46 -23.32 2.74
N SER A 55 -26.62 -24.53 2.20
CA SER A 55 -27.77 -24.89 1.34
C SER A 55 -29.12 -24.65 2.03
N GLU A 56 -29.17 -24.79 3.36
CA GLU A 56 -30.34 -24.49 4.18
C GLU A 56 -30.72 -23.00 4.13
N LEU A 57 -29.76 -22.10 3.91
CA LEU A 57 -29.97 -20.65 3.84
C LEU A 57 -30.56 -20.25 2.48
N THR A 58 -30.06 -20.83 1.38
CA THR A 58 -30.65 -20.62 0.05
C THR A 58 -32.00 -21.33 -0.08
N GLU A 59 -32.24 -22.41 0.65
CA GLU A 59 -33.56 -23.03 0.76
C GLU A 59 -34.55 -22.19 1.58
N ALA A 60 -34.14 -21.71 2.75
CA ALA A 60 -34.99 -20.89 3.62
C ALA A 60 -35.24 -19.49 3.03
N LEU A 61 -34.26 -18.96 2.29
CA LEU A 61 -34.30 -17.64 1.64
C LEU A 61 -33.83 -17.77 0.19
N PRO A 62 -34.67 -18.27 -0.72
CA PRO A 62 -34.33 -18.44 -2.14
C PRO A 62 -33.90 -17.14 -2.81
N SER A 63 -34.37 -16.01 -2.26
CA SER A 63 -34.08 -14.69 -2.76
C SER A 63 -32.76 -14.12 -2.23
N ILE A 64 -31.99 -14.82 -1.38
CA ILE A 64 -30.79 -14.25 -0.74
C ILE A 64 -29.68 -13.92 -1.74
N GLU A 65 -29.56 -14.68 -2.83
CA GLU A 65 -28.59 -14.40 -3.89
C GLU A 65 -28.89 -13.07 -4.60
N GLU A 66 -30.17 -12.74 -4.74
CA GLU A 66 -30.62 -11.47 -5.32
C GLU A 66 -30.70 -10.34 -4.28
N TYR A 67 -31.42 -10.58 -3.17
CA TYR A 67 -31.90 -9.60 -2.20
C TYR A 67 -30.90 -9.17 -1.13
N PHE A 68 -29.82 -9.92 -0.90
CA PHE A 68 -28.88 -9.57 0.17
C PHE A 68 -28.13 -8.26 -0.12
N PHE A 69 -27.95 -7.92 -1.40
CA PHE A 69 -27.33 -6.68 -1.85
C PHE A 69 -28.25 -5.85 -2.75
N HIS A 70 -29.56 -6.05 -2.66
CA HIS A 70 -30.46 -5.51 -3.67
C HIS A 70 -30.37 -3.99 -3.77
N SER A 71 -29.75 -3.60 -4.88
CA SER A 71 -29.47 -2.27 -5.35
C SER A 71 -28.60 -1.43 -4.41
N PRO A 72 -27.50 -0.83 -4.92
CA PRO A 72 -26.87 0.28 -4.24
C PRO A 72 -27.97 1.33 -3.99
N ILE A 73 -28.37 1.52 -2.74
CA ILE A 73 -29.24 2.63 -2.38
C ILE A 73 -28.57 3.89 -2.95
N THR A 74 -29.26 4.59 -3.85
CA THR A 74 -28.68 5.77 -4.47
C THR A 74 -28.37 6.81 -3.38
N GLU A 75 -27.37 7.66 -3.56
CA GLU A 75 -27.03 8.65 -2.52
C GLU A 75 -28.22 9.52 -2.09
N GLN A 76 -29.16 9.75 -3.02
CA GLN A 76 -30.38 10.50 -2.78
C GLN A 76 -31.37 9.74 -1.89
N GLU A 77 -31.62 8.46 -2.18
CA GLU A 77 -32.47 7.62 -1.34
C GLU A 77 -31.85 7.38 0.03
N ARG A 78 -30.52 7.19 0.08
CA ARG A 78 -29.75 7.08 1.33
C ARG A 78 -29.93 8.32 2.18
N LYS A 79 -29.82 9.50 1.55
CA LYS A 79 -30.01 10.79 2.22
C LYS A 79 -31.43 10.95 2.76
N ILE A 80 -32.44 10.56 1.99
CA ILE A 80 -33.85 10.61 2.42
C ILE A 80 -34.08 9.67 3.61
N THR A 81 -33.65 8.42 3.54
CA THR A 81 -33.84 7.43 4.62
C THR A 81 -33.11 7.83 5.89
N ILE A 82 -31.84 8.29 5.79
CA ILE A 82 -31.08 8.78 6.95
C ILE A 82 -31.76 9.97 7.62
N HIS A 83 -32.34 10.89 6.85
CA HIS A 83 -33.05 12.05 7.39
C HIS A 83 -34.47 11.72 7.89
N PHE A 84 -35.08 10.65 7.40
CA PHE A 84 -36.39 10.18 7.85
C PHE A 84 -36.31 9.31 9.10
N CYS A 85 -35.18 8.65 9.35
CA CYS A 85 -34.94 7.93 10.59
C CYS A 85 -35.15 8.87 11.80
N PRO A 86 -36.11 8.57 12.69
CA PRO A 86 -36.28 9.34 13.91
C PRO A 86 -34.97 9.30 14.69
N ARG A 87 -34.42 10.47 15.01
CA ARG A 87 -33.27 10.56 15.92
C ARG A 87 -33.66 9.79 17.18
N THR A 88 -32.94 8.70 17.48
CA THR A 88 -33.23 7.81 18.60
C THR A 88 -33.14 8.61 19.89
N SER A 89 -34.26 9.17 20.35
CA SER A 89 -34.35 10.01 21.54
C SER A 89 -34.24 9.19 22.83
N SER A 90 -34.22 7.86 22.73
CA SER A 90 -34.08 6.93 23.85
C SER A 90 -32.65 6.79 24.36
N MET A 91 -31.64 7.17 23.58
CA MET A 91 -30.25 7.21 24.04
C MET A 91 -29.87 8.64 24.42
N ASN A 92 -29.58 8.85 25.70
CA ASN A 92 -28.98 10.09 26.21
C ASN A 92 -27.49 10.13 25.81
N TYR A 93 -27.24 10.22 24.51
CA TYR A 93 -25.91 10.28 23.93
C TYR A 93 -25.60 11.72 23.52
N ASN A 94 -24.68 12.34 24.26
CA ASN A 94 -24.04 13.58 23.86
C ASN A 94 -22.74 13.20 23.12
N PRO A 95 -22.70 13.20 21.77
CA PRO A 95 -21.46 12.92 21.06
C PRO A 95 -20.38 13.91 21.48
N PRO A 96 -19.13 13.48 21.65
CA PRO A 96 -18.02 14.39 21.87
C PRO A 96 -18.00 15.49 20.79
N PRO A 97 -17.63 16.74 21.14
CA PRO A 97 -17.55 17.81 20.15
C PRO A 97 -16.62 17.39 19.02
N LEU A 98 -17.16 17.36 17.79
CA LEU A 98 -16.39 17.09 16.60
C LEU A 98 -15.24 18.10 16.51
N ASN A 99 -14.06 17.58 16.17
CA ASN A 99 -12.73 18.19 16.09
C ASN A 99 -12.61 19.40 15.14
N ASN A 100 -13.72 19.91 14.60
CA ASN A 100 -13.83 21.13 13.81
C ASN A 100 -13.25 22.35 14.57
N SER A 101 -13.29 22.29 15.91
CA SER A 101 -12.82 23.32 16.84
C SER A 101 -11.35 23.12 17.29
N ALA A 102 -10.57 22.28 16.61
CA ALA A 102 -9.14 22.18 16.90
C ALA A 102 -8.47 23.55 16.70
N SER A 103 -7.80 24.06 17.74
CA SER A 103 -7.09 25.33 17.72
C SER A 103 -6.07 25.38 16.58
N SER A 104 -5.81 26.57 16.03
CA SER A 104 -4.79 26.78 14.99
C SER A 104 -3.40 26.27 15.41
N ALA A 105 -3.11 26.31 16.72
CA ALA A 105 -1.89 25.73 17.29
C ALA A 105 -1.81 24.21 17.12
N VAL A 106 -2.94 23.50 17.32
CA VAL A 106 -3.03 22.04 17.16
C VAL A 106 -2.86 21.68 15.68
N LYS A 107 -3.52 22.40 14.77
CA LYS A 107 -3.38 22.19 13.31
C LYS A 107 -1.93 22.42 12.83
N LYS A 108 -1.26 23.43 13.39
CA LYS A 108 0.15 23.74 13.07
C LYS A 108 1.10 22.67 13.60
N ALA A 109 0.86 22.15 14.79
CA ALA A 109 1.64 21.04 15.35
C ALA A 109 1.47 19.77 14.50
N ASP A 110 0.24 19.45 14.09
CA ASP A 110 -0.06 18.31 13.24
C ASP A 110 0.61 18.42 11.86
N THR A 111 0.56 19.60 11.25
CA THR A 111 1.28 19.89 9.99
C THR A 111 2.80 19.78 10.16
N ALA A 112 3.34 20.19 11.30
CA ALA A 112 4.77 20.06 11.59
C ALA A 112 5.19 18.59 11.77
N LEU A 113 4.37 17.77 12.43
CA LEU A 113 4.61 16.33 12.55
C LEU A 113 4.53 15.63 11.20
N TYR A 114 3.57 16.00 10.36
CA TYR A 114 3.48 15.50 8.98
C TYR A 114 4.74 15.82 8.16
N ARG A 115 5.24 17.07 8.25
CA ARG A 115 6.49 17.46 7.59
C ARG A 115 7.72 16.72 8.13
N ILE A 116 7.74 16.40 9.42
CA ILE A 116 8.83 15.61 10.02
C ILE A 116 8.77 14.18 9.50
N GLN A 117 7.59 13.56 9.38
CA GLN A 117 7.44 12.25 8.72
C GLN A 117 7.84 12.26 7.25
N GLU A 118 7.52 13.33 6.51
CA GLU A 118 7.92 13.50 5.12
C GLU A 118 9.45 13.61 4.97
N ASN A 119 10.10 14.35 5.86
CA ASN A 119 11.55 14.58 5.84
C ASN A 119 12.37 13.45 6.51
N SER A 120 11.79 12.69 7.44
CA SER A 120 12.45 11.51 8.04
C SER A 120 12.52 10.33 7.07
N ARG A 121 11.91 10.46 5.89
CA ARG A 121 12.10 9.58 4.74
C ARG A 121 13.42 9.86 4.01
N ILE A 122 14.47 10.23 4.74
CA ILE A 122 15.84 10.20 4.25
C ILE A 122 16.49 9.00 4.94
N ASP A 123 16.88 8.03 4.12
CA ASP A 123 17.22 6.65 4.45
C ASP A 123 18.55 6.52 5.24
N THR A 124 18.63 7.11 6.44
CA THR A 124 19.75 6.96 7.40
C THR A 124 19.41 6.05 8.58
N SER A 125 18.43 5.16 8.43
CA SER A 125 18.12 4.15 9.45
C SER A 125 19.13 3.01 9.38
N GLU A 126 19.65 2.56 10.52
CA GLU A 126 20.44 1.32 10.63
C GLU A 126 19.57 0.05 10.75
N ASP A 127 18.24 0.23 10.87
CA ASP A 127 17.28 -0.87 10.91
C ASP A 127 17.34 -1.70 9.62
N PRO A 128 17.69 -3.00 9.69
CA PRO A 128 17.78 -3.88 8.53
C PRO A 128 16.52 -3.89 7.64
N GLU A 129 15.33 -3.74 8.22
CA GLU A 129 14.06 -3.72 7.47
C GLU A 129 13.90 -2.43 6.67
N VAL A 130 14.28 -1.30 7.27
CA VAL A 130 14.23 0.01 6.61
C VAL A 130 15.29 0.11 5.51
N ILE A 131 16.51 -0.40 5.75
CA ILE A 131 17.58 -0.49 4.73
C ILE A 131 17.15 -1.36 3.55
N PHE A 132 16.48 -2.49 3.83
CA PHE A 132 15.96 -3.36 2.79
C PHE A 132 14.91 -2.64 1.93
N ALA A 133 13.93 -2.02 2.57
CA ALA A 133 12.85 -1.30 1.87
C ALA A 133 13.36 -0.10 1.06
N SER A 134 14.33 0.66 1.59
CA SER A 134 14.94 1.80 0.90
C SER A 134 15.76 1.36 -0.31
N THR A 135 16.55 0.29 -0.17
CA THR A 135 17.35 -0.28 -1.27
C THR A 135 16.46 -0.78 -2.41
N MET A 136 15.39 -1.51 -2.08
CA MET A 136 14.40 -1.96 -3.08
C MET A 136 13.74 -0.79 -3.82
N ARG A 137 13.35 0.25 -3.07
CA ARG A 137 12.76 1.46 -3.64
C ARG A 137 13.71 2.16 -4.61
N ALA A 138 14.99 2.28 -4.26
CA ALA A 138 16.01 2.90 -5.11
C ALA A 138 16.26 2.09 -6.39
N LEU A 139 16.36 0.75 -6.28
CA LEU A 139 16.53 -0.13 -7.44
C LEU A 139 15.35 -0.06 -8.40
N LEU A 140 14.12 -0.13 -7.88
CA LEU A 140 12.91 -0.01 -8.69
C LEU A 140 12.81 1.36 -9.36
N SER A 141 13.21 2.44 -8.67
CA SER A 141 13.25 3.79 -9.24
C SER A 141 14.26 3.91 -10.38
N ASN A 142 15.45 3.31 -10.23
CA ASN A 142 16.46 3.27 -11.28
C ASN A 142 15.97 2.52 -12.52
N VAL A 143 15.34 1.35 -12.35
CA VAL A 143 14.76 0.59 -13.47
C VAL A 143 13.68 1.39 -14.18
N ALA A 144 12.76 2.00 -13.42
CA ALA A 144 11.70 2.84 -13.97
C ALA A 144 12.27 4.03 -14.75
N ALA A 145 13.31 4.68 -14.23
CA ALA A 145 14.00 5.78 -14.91
C ALA A 145 14.67 5.34 -16.21
N THR A 146 15.38 4.20 -16.22
CA THR A 146 16.00 3.64 -17.43
C THR A 146 14.94 3.31 -18.50
N VAL A 147 13.81 2.71 -18.12
CA VAL A 147 12.72 2.42 -19.04
C VAL A 147 12.09 3.71 -19.59
N ALA A 148 11.90 4.73 -18.76
CA ALA A 148 11.37 6.02 -19.19
C ALA A 148 12.32 6.74 -20.16
N GLN A 149 13.62 6.73 -19.88
CA GLN A 149 14.66 7.27 -20.77
C GLN A 149 14.66 6.55 -22.11
N ALA A 150 14.68 5.21 -22.11
CA ALA A 150 14.64 4.43 -23.34
C ALA A 150 13.39 4.72 -24.20
N ARG A 151 12.22 4.95 -23.58
CA ARG A 151 11.00 5.33 -24.31
C ARG A 151 11.10 6.74 -24.91
N LEU A 152 11.70 7.68 -24.19
CA LEU A 152 11.92 9.05 -24.68
C LEU A 152 12.92 9.09 -25.84
N ASP A 153 14.02 8.34 -25.74
CA ASP A 153 15.05 8.27 -26.79
C ASP A 153 14.51 7.66 -28.09
N ASN A 154 13.61 6.68 -27.98
CA ASN A 154 12.92 6.09 -29.14
C ASN A 154 11.93 7.05 -29.81
N LEU A 155 11.32 7.97 -29.05
CA LEU A 155 10.45 9.03 -29.60
C LEU A 155 11.27 10.10 -30.33
N GLN A 156 12.46 10.42 -29.85
CA GLN A 156 13.35 11.42 -30.47
C GLN A 156 14.03 10.90 -31.75
N ASN A 157 14.23 9.59 -31.89
CA ASN A 157 14.81 8.94 -33.06
C ASN A 157 13.76 8.34 -34.03
N GLY A 158 12.62 9.01 -34.22
CA GLY A 158 11.62 8.64 -35.24
C GLY A 158 12.25 8.45 -36.64
N PRO A 159 11.62 7.65 -37.55
CA PRO A 159 12.28 7.14 -38.74
C PRO A 159 12.87 8.28 -39.57
N ARG A 160 14.21 8.30 -39.70
CA ARG A 160 14.89 9.15 -40.67
C ARG A 160 14.37 8.73 -42.03
N THR A 161 13.48 9.54 -42.61
CA THR A 161 13.05 9.38 -43.99
C THR A 161 14.28 9.60 -44.86
N SER A 162 14.92 8.50 -45.27
CA SER A 162 15.90 8.50 -46.34
C SER A 162 15.21 9.07 -47.58
N ARG A 163 15.50 10.34 -47.88
CA ARG A 163 15.14 11.00 -49.12
C ARG A 163 15.94 10.32 -50.22
N ILE A 164 15.29 9.38 -50.91
CA ILE A 164 15.82 8.79 -52.14
C ILE A 164 15.65 9.86 -53.21
N THR A 165 16.76 10.41 -53.69
CA THR A 165 16.91 11.09 -54.99
C THR A 165 18.14 10.52 -55.65
#